data_AF-A0A946VJU2-F1
#
_entry.id   AF-A0A946VJU2-F1
#
_cell.length_a   1.000
_cell.length_b   1.000
_cell.length_c   1.000
_cell.angle_alpha   90.00
_cell.angle_beta   90.00
_cell.angle_gamma   90.00
#
_symmetry.space_group_name_H-M   'P 1'
#
loop_
_entity.id
_entity.type
_entity.pdbx_description
1 polymer ?
#
loop_
_entity_poly.entity_id
_entity_poly.type
_entity_poly.pdbx_seq_one_letter_code
_entity_poly.pdbx_strand_id
1 'polypeptide(L)'
;MSQALAEQLDAVQSSRFIDSSLDSLSEELAAIQKSISEALDAESEELSEAAEFESAEASKLASRLAEISAALGMLGLAEAAKLVEHLKLAVIKVGESPEPANVRQRQAIFEVGYLLARYVEYVRNQRNSKTEEPPLLLAPCFYMLASA
;
A
#
# COMPACT_ATOMS: atom_id res chain seq x y z
N MET A 1 -42.07 -8.44 7.22
CA MET A 1 -41.62 -7.35 6.32
C MET A 1 -40.55 -6.45 6.96
N SER A 2 -40.40 -6.40 8.29
CA SER A 2 -39.37 -5.57 8.96
C SER A 2 -37.93 -6.10 8.82
N GLN A 3 -37.74 -7.42 8.81
CA GLN A 3 -36.41 -8.03 8.82
C GLN A 3 -35.63 -7.83 7.51
N ALA A 4 -36.29 -8.05 6.36
CA ALA A 4 -35.66 -7.85 5.04
C ALA A 4 -35.28 -6.38 4.77
N LEU A 5 -36.05 -5.42 5.30
CA LEU A 5 -35.74 -3.99 5.18
C LEU A 5 -34.54 -3.60 6.07
N ALA A 6 -34.45 -4.20 7.26
CA ALA A 6 -33.31 -3.99 8.17
C ALA A 6 -32.01 -4.56 7.60
N GLU A 7 -32.05 -5.77 7.02
CA GLU A 7 -30.90 -6.38 6.34
C GLU A 7 -30.44 -5.56 5.13
N GLN A 8 -31.37 -5.01 4.35
CA GLN A 8 -31.03 -4.10 3.24
C GLN A 8 -30.40 -2.79 3.73
N LEU A 9 -30.90 -2.22 4.82
CA LEU A 9 -30.35 -0.99 5.37
C LEU A 9 -28.93 -1.20 5.92
N ASP A 10 -28.70 -2.31 6.62
CA ASP A 10 -27.39 -2.69 7.15
C ASP A 10 -26.37 -2.96 6.03
N ALA A 11 -26.80 -3.61 4.94
CA ALA A 11 -25.97 -3.82 3.76
C ALA A 11 -25.59 -2.49 3.08
N VAL A 12 -26.52 -1.53 2.99
CA VAL A 12 -26.25 -0.20 2.41
C VAL A 12 -25.29 0.61 3.29
N GLN A 13 -25.46 0.56 4.62
CA GLN A 13 -24.58 1.26 5.56
C GLN A 13 -23.17 0.67 5.55
N SER A 14 -23.06 -0.66 5.64
CA SER A 14 -21.79 -1.39 5.50
C SER A 14 -21.13 -1.06 4.16
N SER A 15 -21.91 -0.94 3.09
CA SER A 15 -21.37 -0.59 1.78
C SER A 15 -20.78 0.81 1.74
N ARG A 16 -21.48 1.81 2.28
CA ARG A 16 -20.97 3.19 2.34
C ARG A 16 -19.72 3.31 3.20
N PHE A 17 -19.67 2.54 4.29
CA PHE A 17 -18.49 2.48 5.15
C PHE A 17 -17.27 1.96 4.38
N ILE A 18 -17.42 0.85 3.65
CA ILE A 18 -16.34 0.27 2.84
C ILE A 18 -15.85 1.26 1.77
N ASP A 19 -16.76 1.96 1.07
CA ASP A 19 -16.37 2.95 0.07
C ASP A 19 -15.55 4.09 0.69
N SER A 20 -16.03 4.64 1.81
CA SER A 20 -15.32 5.69 2.54
C SER A 20 -13.95 5.24 3.06
N SER A 21 -13.81 3.99 3.50
CA SER A 21 -12.53 3.44 3.95
C SER A 21 -11.55 3.26 2.79
N LEU A 22 -12.02 2.81 1.62
CA LEU A 22 -11.19 2.66 0.43
C LEU A 22 -10.74 4.01 -0.13
N ASP A 23 -11.58 5.05 -0.03
CA ASP A 23 -11.20 6.42 -0.40
C ASP A 23 -10.09 6.95 0.51
N SER A 24 -10.24 6.82 1.84
CA SER A 24 -9.19 7.21 2.80
C SER A 24 -7.88 6.47 2.54
N LEU A 25 -7.95 5.14 2.32
CA LEU A 25 -6.78 4.32 2.03
C LEU A 25 -6.08 4.74 0.74
N SER A 26 -6.83 5.13 -0.29
CA SER A 26 -6.26 5.59 -1.55
C SER A 26 -5.49 6.90 -1.38
N GLU A 27 -6.04 7.85 -0.61
CA GLU A 27 -5.37 9.10 -0.29
C GLU A 27 -4.12 8.88 0.57
N GLU A 28 -4.20 8.00 1.57
CA GLU A 28 -3.07 7.66 2.43
C GLU A 28 -1.95 6.98 1.66
N LEU A 29 -2.27 6.03 0.76
CA LEU A 29 -1.29 5.36 -0.09
C LEU A 29 -0.61 6.34 -1.05
N ALA A 30 -1.36 7.26 -1.64
CA ALA A 30 -0.79 8.31 -2.48
C ALA A 30 0.16 9.22 -1.69
N ALA A 31 -0.20 9.58 -0.47
CA ALA A 31 0.65 10.37 0.42
C ALA A 31 1.92 9.61 0.85
N ILE A 32 1.81 8.32 1.19
CA ILE A 32 2.97 7.47 1.49
C ILE A 32 3.88 7.37 0.28
N GLN A 33 3.31 7.19 -0.91
CA GLN A 33 4.11 7.08 -2.11
C GLN A 33 4.85 8.37 -2.45
N LYS A 34 4.21 9.51 -2.27
CA LYS A 34 4.88 10.80 -2.38
C LYS A 34 6.05 10.89 -1.39
N SER A 35 5.83 10.55 -0.13
CA SER A 35 6.90 10.54 0.88
C SER A 35 8.04 9.56 0.54
N ILE A 36 7.72 8.36 0.02
CA ILE A 36 8.72 7.40 -0.47
C ILE A 36 9.51 7.98 -1.64
N SER A 37 8.83 8.63 -2.59
CA SER A 37 9.48 9.26 -3.75
C SER A 37 10.43 10.38 -3.34
N GLU A 38 9.99 11.25 -2.43
CA GLU A 38 10.78 12.36 -1.91
C GLU A 38 11.97 11.86 -1.10
N ALA A 39 11.78 10.84 -0.26
CA ALA A 39 12.80 10.37 0.65
C ALA A 39 13.80 9.40 0.01
N LEU A 40 13.40 8.68 -1.04
CA LEU A 40 14.29 7.80 -1.80
C LEU A 40 14.89 8.47 -3.03
N ASP A 41 14.52 9.72 -3.34
CA ASP A 41 14.95 10.45 -4.53
C ASP A 41 14.93 9.55 -5.78
N ALA A 42 13.80 8.85 -5.98
CA ALA A 42 13.69 7.74 -6.93
C ALA A 42 13.90 8.16 -8.41
N GLU A 43 14.01 9.45 -8.68
CA GLU A 43 14.33 10.04 -9.99
C GLU A 43 15.84 10.29 -10.18
N SER A 44 16.66 10.15 -9.13
CA SER A 44 18.11 10.31 -9.21
C SER A 44 18.78 9.03 -9.75
N GLU A 45 19.33 9.11 -10.96
CA GLU A 45 20.14 8.05 -11.55
C GLU A 45 21.53 7.93 -10.88
N GLU A 46 21.94 8.93 -10.09
CA GLU A 46 23.27 9.00 -9.48
C GLU A 46 23.23 8.67 -7.98
N LEU A 47 23.64 7.43 -7.64
CA LEU A 47 23.76 6.96 -6.25
C LEU A 47 24.69 7.82 -5.39
N SER A 48 25.61 8.58 -5.98
CA SER A 48 26.52 9.48 -5.27
C SER A 48 25.86 10.75 -4.73
N GLU A 49 24.71 11.13 -5.27
CA GLU A 49 23.95 12.32 -4.86
C GLU A 49 22.70 11.96 -4.04
N ALA A 50 22.36 10.67 -4.00
CA ALA A 50 21.16 10.19 -3.36
C ALA A 50 21.27 10.31 -1.83
N ALA A 51 20.38 11.13 -1.24
CA ALA A 51 20.35 11.34 0.21
C ALA A 51 20.17 10.01 0.97
N GLU A 52 20.75 9.95 2.17
CA GLU A 52 20.51 8.85 3.10
C GLU A 52 19.04 8.83 3.50
N PHE A 53 18.41 7.66 3.39
CA PHE A 53 17.03 7.50 3.85
C PHE A 53 17.04 7.37 5.38
N GLU A 54 16.67 8.46 6.07
CA GLU A 54 16.80 8.53 7.52
C GLU A 54 15.91 7.49 8.24
N SER A 55 16.48 6.81 9.23
CA SER A 55 15.78 5.85 10.11
C SER A 55 14.50 6.43 10.75
N ALA A 56 14.51 7.72 11.09
CA ALA A 56 13.35 8.40 11.65
C ALA A 56 12.19 8.51 10.64
N GLU A 57 12.50 8.79 9.38
CA GLU A 57 11.51 8.85 8.31
C GLU A 57 10.99 7.46 7.94
N ALA A 58 11.89 6.48 7.87
CA ALA A 58 11.54 5.07 7.71
C ALA A 58 10.56 4.59 8.79
N SER A 59 10.78 4.97 10.05
CA SER A 59 9.91 4.62 11.18
C SER A 59 8.52 5.24 11.06
N LYS A 60 8.42 6.52 10.63
CA LYS A 60 7.12 7.16 10.38
C LYS A 60 6.36 6.46 9.28
N LEU A 61 7.03 6.16 8.16
CA LEU A 61 6.44 5.45 7.03
C LEU A 61 5.99 4.05 7.44
N ALA A 62 6.81 3.34 8.23
CA ALA A 62 6.47 2.02 8.73
C ALA A 62 5.21 2.02 9.62
N SER A 63 5.03 3.03 10.47
CA SER A 63 3.82 3.18 11.28
C SER A 63 2.58 3.34 10.42
N ARG A 64 2.64 4.22 9.41
CA ARG A 64 1.51 4.44 8.48
C ARG A 64 1.20 3.18 7.66
N LEU A 65 2.22 2.47 7.20
CA LEU A 65 2.04 1.19 6.52
C LEU A 65 1.38 0.14 7.43
N ALA A 66 1.72 0.10 8.73
CA ALA A 66 1.06 -0.81 9.67
C ALA A 66 -0.45 -0.51 9.83
N GLU A 67 -0.83 0.78 9.87
CA GLU A 67 -2.23 1.20 9.92
C GLU A 67 -3.00 0.78 8.66
N ILE A 68 -2.40 0.99 7.48
CA ILE A 68 -2.99 0.57 6.19
C ILE A 68 -3.13 -0.94 6.11
N SER A 69 -2.12 -1.70 6.53
CA SER A 69 -2.15 -3.16 6.58
C SER A 69 -3.34 -3.66 7.42
N ALA A 70 -3.53 -3.08 8.61
CA ALA A 70 -4.66 -3.40 9.47
C ALA A 70 -6.00 -3.06 8.81
N ALA A 71 -6.12 -1.88 8.20
CA ALA A 71 -7.33 -1.44 7.51
C ALA A 71 -7.69 -2.36 6.32
N LEU A 72 -6.71 -2.74 5.50
CA LEU A 72 -6.89 -3.70 4.40
C LEU A 72 -7.32 -5.08 4.92
N GLY A 73 -6.75 -5.52 6.05
CA GLY A 73 -7.17 -6.75 6.73
C GLY A 73 -8.64 -6.70 7.18
N MET A 74 -9.09 -5.58 7.75
CA MET A 74 -10.49 -5.36 8.14
C MET A 74 -11.45 -5.35 6.95
N LEU A 75 -10.98 -4.91 5.78
CA LEU A 75 -11.72 -4.93 4.52
C LEU A 75 -11.70 -6.29 3.79
N GLY A 76 -11.04 -7.31 4.36
CA GLY A 76 -10.93 -8.64 3.76
C GLY A 76 -9.91 -8.73 2.62
N LEU A 77 -9.07 -7.71 2.43
CA LEU A 77 -8.04 -7.65 1.38
C LEU A 77 -6.71 -8.25 1.88
N ALA A 78 -6.75 -9.53 2.26
CA ALA A 78 -5.65 -10.19 2.98
C ALA A 78 -4.30 -10.17 2.22
N GLU A 79 -4.29 -10.37 0.91
CA GLU A 79 -3.05 -10.35 0.12
C GLU A 79 -2.46 -8.94 0.00
N ALA A 80 -3.31 -7.91 -0.09
CA ALA A 80 -2.85 -6.52 -0.07
C ALA A 80 -2.28 -6.14 1.31
N ALA A 81 -2.93 -6.58 2.40
CA ALA A 81 -2.42 -6.38 3.75
C ALA A 81 -1.04 -7.04 3.94
N LYS A 82 -0.88 -8.29 3.49
CA LYS A 82 0.44 -8.97 3.50
C LYS A 82 1.48 -8.19 2.71
N LEU A 83 1.14 -7.71 1.52
CA LEU A 83 2.09 -6.93 0.71
C LEU A 83 2.53 -5.65 1.42
N VAL A 84 1.61 -4.96 2.09
CA VAL A 84 1.92 -3.78 2.91
C VAL A 84 2.87 -4.11 4.05
N GLU A 85 2.70 -5.26 4.71
CA GLU A 85 3.64 -5.73 5.73
C GLU A 85 5.05 -5.95 5.15
N HIS A 86 5.14 -6.55 3.96
CA HIS A 86 6.43 -6.70 3.28
C HIS A 86 7.05 -5.35 2.89
N LEU A 87 6.24 -4.41 2.41
CA LEU A 87 6.70 -3.06 2.08
C LEU A 87 7.22 -2.33 3.32
N LYS A 88 6.50 -2.46 4.45
CA LYS A 88 6.92 -1.93 5.75
C LYS A 88 8.30 -2.46 6.15
N LEU A 89 8.50 -3.77 6.05
CA LEU A 89 9.79 -4.39 6.39
C LEU A 89 10.90 -3.90 5.45
N ALA A 90 10.64 -3.75 4.16
CA ALA A 90 11.61 -3.23 3.19
C ALA A 90 12.01 -1.78 3.51
N VAL A 91 11.03 -0.92 3.84
CA VAL A 91 11.26 0.47 4.25
C VAL A 91 12.11 0.55 5.52
N ILE A 92 11.80 -0.25 6.54
CA ILE A 92 12.61 -0.30 7.77
C ILE A 92 14.04 -0.75 7.46
N LYS A 93 14.20 -1.83 6.70
CA LYS A 93 15.52 -2.38 6.34
C LYS A 93 16.38 -1.34 5.61
N VAL A 94 15.79 -0.55 4.72
CA VAL A 94 16.48 0.52 4.00
C VAL A 94 16.84 1.69 4.94
N GLY A 95 15.97 2.06 5.88
CA GLY A 95 16.24 3.15 6.81
C GLY A 95 17.18 2.82 7.97
N GLU A 96 17.30 1.53 8.32
CA GLU A 96 18.27 1.05 9.32
C GLU A 96 19.61 0.67 8.70
N SER A 97 19.70 0.62 7.37
CA SER A 97 20.94 0.32 6.66
C SER A 97 21.95 1.45 6.85
N PRO A 98 23.20 1.14 7.26
CA PRO A 98 24.27 2.14 7.32
C PRO A 98 24.74 2.57 5.92
N GLU A 99 24.38 1.81 4.88
CA GLU A 99 24.65 2.15 3.49
C GLU A 99 23.38 2.72 2.83
N PRO A 100 23.51 3.74 1.96
CA PRO A 100 22.40 4.23 1.17
C PRO A 100 21.77 3.09 0.36
N ALA A 101 20.44 3.06 0.28
CA ALA A 101 19.77 2.08 -0.57
C ALA A 101 20.26 2.19 -2.02
N ASN A 102 20.47 1.04 -2.65
CA ASN A 102 20.81 1.01 -4.06
C ASN A 102 19.57 1.29 -4.94
N VAL A 103 19.79 1.58 -6.22
CA VAL A 103 18.73 1.94 -7.18
C VAL A 103 17.63 0.88 -7.22
N ARG A 104 18.01 -0.41 -7.19
CA ARG A 104 17.07 -1.52 -7.25
C ARG A 104 16.14 -1.57 -6.03
N GLN A 105 16.68 -1.33 -4.84
CA GLN A 105 15.90 -1.26 -3.60
C GLN A 105 14.91 -0.09 -3.63
N ARG A 106 15.38 1.09 -4.05
CA ARG A 106 14.55 2.29 -4.18
C ARG A 106 13.40 2.07 -5.16
N GLN A 107 13.71 1.55 -6.35
CA GLN A 107 12.74 1.22 -7.38
C GLN A 107 11.72 0.18 -6.90
N ALA A 108 12.16 -0.90 -6.25
CA ALA A 108 11.25 -1.93 -5.75
C ALA A 108 10.26 -1.36 -4.72
N ILE A 109 10.72 -0.57 -3.75
CA ILE A 109 9.85 0.06 -2.74
C ILE A 109 8.85 1.01 -3.42
N PHE A 110 9.33 1.84 -4.35
CA PHE A 110 8.48 2.79 -5.09
C PHE A 110 7.42 2.09 -5.96
N GLU A 111 7.83 1.13 -6.79
CA GLU A 111 6.95 0.39 -7.70
C GLU A 111 5.89 -0.41 -6.93
N VAL A 112 6.25 -0.99 -5.79
CA VAL A 112 5.30 -1.75 -4.98
C VAL A 112 4.29 -0.82 -4.32
N GLY A 113 4.71 0.35 -3.82
CA GLY A 113 3.78 1.38 -3.35
C GLY A 113 2.81 1.83 -4.46
N TYR A 114 3.33 2.03 -5.67
CA TYR A 114 2.54 2.37 -6.86
C TYR A 114 1.47 1.35 -7.17
N LEU A 115 1.87 0.08 -7.31
CA LEU A 115 0.98 -0.99 -7.70
C LEU A 115 -0.08 -1.27 -6.63
N LEU A 116 0.28 -1.07 -5.35
CA LEU A 116 -0.68 -1.17 -4.26
C LEU A 116 -1.75 -0.08 -4.32
N ALA A 117 -1.37 1.18 -4.56
CA ALA A 117 -2.35 2.27 -4.74
C ALA A 117 -3.29 1.97 -5.92
N ARG A 118 -2.73 1.53 -7.05
CA ARG A 118 -3.52 1.10 -8.22
C ARG A 118 -4.43 -0.09 -7.94
N TYR A 119 -4.00 -1.03 -7.12
CA TYR A 119 -4.82 -2.17 -6.71
C TYR A 119 -6.02 -1.73 -5.88
N VAL A 120 -5.84 -0.81 -4.92
CA VAL A 120 -6.95 -0.28 -4.12
C VAL A 120 -7.95 0.48 -5.00
N GLU A 121 -7.48 1.29 -5.95
CA GLU A 121 -8.34 1.94 -6.95
C GLU A 121 -9.13 0.91 -7.79
N TYR A 122 -8.45 -0.16 -8.22
CA TYR A 122 -9.08 -1.25 -8.96
C TYR A 122 -10.18 -1.93 -8.15
N VAL A 123 -9.90 -2.31 -6.90
CA VAL A 123 -10.87 -2.94 -5.99
C VAL A 123 -12.09 -2.03 -5.80
N ARG A 124 -11.88 -0.73 -5.60
CA ARG A 124 -12.97 0.26 -5.49
C ARG A 124 -13.83 0.28 -6.75
N ASN A 125 -13.22 0.33 -7.94
CA ASN A 125 -13.95 0.41 -9.21
C ASN A 125 -14.69 -0.89 -9.56
N GLN A 126 -14.20 -2.04 -9.09
CA GLN A 126 -14.77 -3.36 -9.40
C GLN A 126 -15.79 -3.84 -8.38
N ARG A 127 -15.94 -3.13 -7.26
CA ARG A 127 -16.83 -3.53 -6.16
C ARG A 127 -18.29 -3.73 -6.58
N ASN A 128 -18.74 -3.01 -7.62
CA ASN A 128 -20.08 -3.14 -8.19
C ASN A 128 -20.13 -4.02 -9.45
N SER A 129 -18.97 -4.50 -9.92
CA SER A 129 -18.86 -5.38 -11.07
C SER A 129 -18.96 -6.84 -10.63
N LYS A 130 -19.67 -7.66 -11.41
CA LYS A 130 -19.80 -9.12 -11.17
C LYS A 130 -18.53 -9.90 -11.56
N THR A 131 -17.37 -9.25 -11.62
CA THR A 131 -16.12 -9.90 -12.02
C THR A 131 -15.59 -10.70 -10.83
N GLU A 132 -15.53 -12.02 -10.98
CA GLU A 132 -15.41 -12.95 -9.84
C GLU A 132 -14.02 -13.03 -9.19
N GLU A 133 -12.95 -12.55 -9.85
CA GLU A 133 -11.62 -12.60 -9.25
C GLU A 133 -10.78 -11.34 -9.59
N PRO A 134 -10.13 -10.71 -8.60
CA PRO A 134 -9.17 -9.67 -8.88
C PRO A 134 -7.97 -10.30 -9.64
N PRO A 135 -7.52 -9.69 -10.75
CA PRO A 135 -6.32 -10.15 -11.44
C PRO A 135 -5.14 -10.19 -10.46
N LEU A 136 -4.19 -11.10 -10.73
CA LEU A 136 -2.96 -11.31 -9.92
C LEU A 136 -1.97 -10.14 -10.02
N LEU A 137 -2.46 -8.91 -9.87
CA LEU A 137 -1.72 -7.65 -10.00
C LEU A 137 -0.62 -7.52 -8.95
N LEU A 138 -0.82 -8.12 -7.77
CA LEU A 138 0.11 -8.00 -6.64
C LEU A 138 1.18 -9.09 -6.60
N ALA A 139 1.03 -10.19 -7.35
CA ALA A 139 1.96 -11.32 -7.27
C ALA A 139 3.43 -10.94 -7.59
N PRO A 140 3.72 -10.12 -8.63
CA PRO A 140 5.09 -9.67 -8.90
C PRO A 140 5.70 -8.84 -7.77
N CYS A 141 4.88 -8.09 -7.02
CA CYS A 141 5.34 -7.18 -5.97
C CYS A 141 6.06 -7.92 -4.82
N PHE A 142 5.60 -9.12 -4.48
CA PHE A 142 6.26 -9.94 -3.47
C PHE A 142 7.69 -10.34 -3.89
N TYR A 143 7.89 -10.67 -5.16
CA TYR A 143 9.22 -10.99 -5.69
C TYR A 143 10.13 -9.76 -5.76
N MET A 144 9.58 -8.60 -6.14
CA MET A 144 10.34 -7.35 -6.18
C MET A 144 10.88 -6.99 -4.80
N LEU A 145 10.02 -7.01 -3.77
CA LEU A 145 10.43 -6.74 -2.39
C LEU A 145 11.37 -7.78 -1.80
N ALA A 146 11.17 -9.07 -2.10
CA ALA A 146 12.08 -10.12 -1.63
C ALA A 146 13.50 -9.97 -2.20
N SER A 147 13.63 -9.30 -3.34
CA SER A 147 14.91 -9.02 -4.00
C SER A 147 15.54 -7.68 -3.64
N ALA A 148 14.90 -6.91 -2.74
CA ALA A 148 15.37 -5.65 -2.18
C ALA A 148 16.08 -5.85 -0.82
#